data_AF-A0A818AG75-F1
#
_entry.id   AF-A0A818AG75-F1
#
_cell.length_a   1.000
_cell.length_b   1.000
_cell.length_c   1.000
_cell.angle_alpha   90.00
_cell.angle_beta   90.00
_cell.angle_gamma   90.00
#
_symmetry.space_group_name_H-M   'P 1'
#
loop_
_entity.id
_entity.type
_entity.pdbx_description
1 polymer ?
#
loop_
_entity_poly.entity_id
_entity_poly.type
_entity_poly.pdbx_seq_one_letter_code
_entity_poly.pdbx_strand_id
1 'polypeptide(L)'
;MIICIPYVVPSYECHQRLTPCGCGLKNVEMNARIVNGENAIPYSWSMIVSLRYDCLDDRNISTHCCGGTILNDSYILTAAHCVETIDALSLSAGNVTIAAGIYRRSQQCQTIRKVDQLIIHPNWTRYTNGLRHDIAILHLTEPLDLDTNLLITRTCLPSRLNSTNDITNYPPSNISLVVIGWGFLGCFNCTTPDIIQQATLLSMHYNHSTCATSINHIKTQFCAGVYEGGKGPCIGDSGGPILRWIGNRWEQVGIVSYAMYGCALANYSTVFTRIAAYNDWIESILTGYSTSTITTIDSTITSTTTDATPSTTYHCEKQNVSCGCSLMDVSFPQSRIIGGHEAKMFSWSMVVSLFSRSSNEHFCGGSVLNNYYILTSARCVENQPVSDMLVLAAIHNRSDMTWPHNRRGIEHIYFHPNYTSSFGGYLNDIAILRLSYSLNLETNLFITRTCLPQINSTDDFTNYPPTDIKLAVIGWGRIHSNASNLANNLQQAQIYSFDNNDPTCYLQIIDPKKQFCAGIADGIRDVCTGIIKMNFYK
;
A
#
# COMPACT_ATOMS: atom_id res chain seq x y z
N MET A 1 -31.44 -39.35 -14.74
CA MET A 1 -31.38 -38.31 -13.69
C MET A 1 -29.95 -37.79 -13.65
N ILE A 2 -29.69 -36.60 -14.19
CA ILE A 2 -28.34 -36.03 -14.21
C ILE A 2 -28.07 -35.45 -12.81
N ILE A 3 -27.10 -36.01 -12.10
CA ILE A 3 -26.71 -35.51 -10.78
C ILE A 3 -25.79 -34.31 -10.99
N CYS A 4 -26.36 -33.11 -10.90
CA CYS A 4 -25.57 -31.88 -10.82
C CYS A 4 -24.88 -31.82 -9.45
N ILE A 5 -23.64 -32.32 -9.38
CA ILE A 5 -22.76 -32.08 -8.22
C ILE A 5 -22.51 -30.56 -8.16
N PRO A 6 -22.74 -29.89 -7.02
CA PRO A 6 -22.44 -28.46 -6.89
C PRO A 6 -20.94 -28.24 -7.10
N TYR A 7 -20.59 -27.42 -8.09
CA TYR A 7 -19.22 -27.13 -8.42
C TYR A 7 -18.63 -26.16 -7.39
N VAL A 8 -17.81 -26.68 -6.47
CA VAL A 8 -17.10 -25.86 -5.48
C VAL A 8 -15.98 -25.10 -6.19
N VAL A 9 -16.10 -23.77 -6.22
CA VAL A 9 -15.01 -22.88 -6.66
C VAL A 9 -13.89 -22.97 -5.62
N PRO A 10 -12.65 -23.32 -6.00
CA PRO A 10 -11.54 -23.33 -5.07
C PRO A 10 -11.22 -21.90 -4.61
N SER A 11 -11.34 -21.67 -3.30
CA SER A 11 -10.84 -20.48 -2.62
C SER A 11 -9.48 -20.76 -1.98
N TYR A 12 -8.58 -19.79 -2.07
CA TYR A 12 -7.25 -19.83 -1.48
C TYR A 12 -7.16 -18.74 -0.40
N GLU A 13 -7.00 -19.16 0.86
CA GLU A 13 -7.08 -18.29 2.03
C GLU A 13 -5.69 -18.00 2.63
N CYS A 14 -5.32 -16.73 2.70
CA CYS A 14 -4.09 -16.28 3.34
C CYS A 14 -4.31 -16.02 4.84
N HIS A 15 -3.64 -16.78 5.71
CA HIS A 15 -3.72 -16.59 7.17
C HIS A 15 -3.01 -15.30 7.62
N GLN A 16 -3.79 -14.26 7.91
CA GLN A 16 -3.33 -12.88 8.15
C GLN A 16 -2.50 -12.61 9.45
N ARG A 17 -2.06 -13.64 10.19
CA ARG A 17 -1.47 -13.44 11.55
C ARG A 17 0.02 -13.10 11.58
N LEU A 18 0.75 -13.39 10.50
CA LEU A 18 2.14 -13.00 10.25
C LEU A 18 2.21 -12.80 8.75
N THR A 19 2.45 -11.59 8.24
CA THR A 19 2.42 -11.27 6.80
C THR A 19 3.36 -12.18 6.02
N PRO A 20 2.87 -13.25 5.35
CA PRO A 20 3.73 -14.06 4.51
C PRO A 20 3.97 -13.27 3.24
N CYS A 21 5.13 -13.48 2.64
CA CYS A 21 5.28 -13.14 1.23
C CYS A 21 4.20 -13.86 0.39
N GLY A 22 3.85 -13.30 -0.77
CA GLY A 22 2.88 -13.89 -1.71
C GLY A 22 1.47 -14.01 -1.16
N CYS A 23 1.00 -13.05 -0.37
CA CYS A 23 -0.37 -13.02 0.14
C CYS A 23 -1.00 -11.63 0.03
N GLY A 24 -2.11 -11.52 -0.72
CA GLY A 24 -2.90 -10.29 -0.81
C GLY A 24 -3.91 -10.11 0.33
N LEU A 25 -4.63 -8.99 0.28
CA LEU A 25 -5.65 -8.60 1.28
C LEU A 25 -6.96 -9.39 1.18
N LYS A 26 -7.19 -10.05 0.05
CA LYS A 26 -8.39 -10.84 -0.23
C LYS A 26 -8.01 -12.24 -0.69
N ASN A 27 -8.86 -13.20 -0.33
CA ASN A 27 -8.78 -14.56 -0.84
C ASN A 27 -8.81 -14.54 -2.37
N VAL A 28 -8.14 -15.51 -2.99
CA VAL A 28 -8.23 -15.74 -4.43
C VAL A 28 -9.30 -16.80 -4.65
N GLU A 29 -10.31 -16.49 -5.47
CA GLU A 29 -11.28 -17.46 -5.98
C GLU A 29 -10.98 -17.66 -7.47
N MET A 30 -10.88 -18.92 -7.93
CA MET A 30 -10.54 -19.24 -9.33
C MET A 30 -11.68 -19.98 -10.01
N ASN A 31 -12.38 -19.35 -10.97
CA ASN A 31 -13.43 -20.04 -11.73
C ASN A 31 -12.81 -20.85 -12.88
N ALA A 32 -12.69 -22.17 -12.73
CA ALA A 32 -12.06 -23.01 -13.75
C ALA A 32 -12.74 -22.96 -15.15
N ARG A 33 -13.99 -22.49 -15.24
CA ARG A 33 -14.80 -22.47 -16.47
C ARG A 33 -14.61 -21.26 -17.39
N ILE A 34 -13.97 -20.16 -16.96
CA ILE A 34 -13.84 -18.95 -17.79
C ILE A 34 -12.66 -19.06 -18.77
N VAL A 35 -12.88 -18.69 -20.04
CA VAL A 35 -11.89 -18.62 -21.12
C VAL A 35 -11.46 -17.16 -21.30
N ASN A 36 -10.20 -16.91 -21.72
CA ASN A 36 -9.55 -15.59 -21.84
C ASN A 36 -9.13 -14.90 -20.52
N GLY A 37 -8.89 -15.68 -19.47
CA GLY A 37 -8.62 -15.14 -18.13
C GLY A 37 -9.88 -14.57 -17.45
N GLU A 38 -9.77 -14.20 -16.19
CA GLU A 38 -10.83 -13.49 -15.47
C GLU A 38 -10.27 -12.28 -14.74
N ASN A 39 -11.10 -11.26 -14.51
CA ASN A 39 -10.76 -10.14 -13.62
C ASN A 39 -10.41 -10.73 -12.24
N ALA A 40 -9.22 -10.42 -11.72
CA ALA A 40 -8.87 -10.84 -10.38
C ALA A 40 -9.75 -10.14 -9.33
N ILE A 41 -9.83 -10.71 -8.13
CA ILE A 41 -10.48 -10.03 -7.00
C ILE A 41 -9.64 -8.79 -6.62
N PRO A 42 -10.24 -7.61 -6.40
CA PRO A 42 -9.51 -6.42 -5.97
C PRO A 42 -8.61 -6.69 -4.76
N TYR A 43 -7.33 -6.36 -4.89
CA TYR A 43 -6.30 -6.52 -3.87
C TYR A 43 -5.96 -7.98 -3.46
N SER A 44 -6.31 -8.97 -4.29
CA SER A 44 -5.88 -10.37 -4.10
C SER A 44 -4.41 -10.62 -4.45
N TRP A 45 -3.82 -9.79 -5.33
CA TRP A 45 -2.46 -9.95 -5.85
C TRP A 45 -1.55 -8.77 -5.49
N SER A 46 -1.17 -8.65 -4.22
CA SER A 46 -0.42 -7.49 -3.73
C SER A 46 1.07 -7.44 -4.11
N MET A 47 1.67 -8.53 -4.61
CA MET A 47 3.10 -8.57 -4.94
C MET A 47 3.46 -8.18 -6.37
N ILE A 48 2.47 -8.02 -7.27
CA ILE A 48 2.70 -7.65 -8.66
C ILE A 48 2.84 -6.14 -8.84
N VAL A 49 3.71 -5.72 -9.76
CA VAL A 49 3.86 -4.33 -10.20
C VAL A 49 3.72 -4.20 -11.71
N SER A 50 3.34 -3.01 -12.16
CA SER A 50 3.29 -2.62 -13.57
C SER A 50 4.53 -1.78 -13.89
N LEU A 51 5.42 -2.28 -14.75
CA LEU A 51 6.56 -1.52 -15.29
C LEU A 51 6.06 -0.60 -16.40
N ARG A 52 6.56 0.64 -16.38
CA ARG A 52 6.13 1.72 -17.27
C ARG A 52 7.30 2.56 -17.76
N TYR A 53 7.39 2.66 -19.07
CA TYR A 53 8.36 3.43 -19.86
C TYR A 53 7.77 3.56 -21.27
N ASP A 54 8.45 4.23 -22.19
CA ASP A 54 8.00 4.29 -23.58
C ASP A 54 8.38 2.98 -24.32
N CYS A 55 7.42 2.07 -24.46
CA CYS A 55 7.56 0.77 -25.12
C CYS A 55 6.59 0.57 -26.30
N LEU A 56 5.63 1.48 -26.45
CA LEU A 56 4.56 1.46 -27.43
C LEU A 56 4.34 2.93 -27.83
N ASP A 57 4.44 3.22 -29.14
CA ASP A 57 4.43 4.55 -29.78
C ASP A 57 3.05 5.25 -29.72
N ASP A 58 2.36 5.15 -28.58
CA ASP A 58 0.99 5.56 -28.36
C ASP A 58 0.94 6.69 -27.31
N ARG A 59 0.76 7.91 -27.79
CA ARG A 59 1.19 9.16 -27.11
C ARG A 59 0.26 9.67 -26.00
N ASN A 60 -0.29 8.80 -25.15
CA ASN A 60 -1.05 9.22 -23.95
C ASN A 60 -0.98 8.22 -22.78
N ILE A 61 -0.61 8.74 -21.60
CA ILE A 61 -0.43 8.04 -20.32
C ILE A 61 0.80 7.11 -20.32
N SER A 62 1.61 7.13 -19.26
CA SER A 62 2.77 6.24 -19.06
C SER A 62 2.35 4.78 -19.28
N THR A 63 2.73 4.20 -20.42
CA THR A 63 2.18 2.93 -20.89
C THR A 63 2.71 1.77 -20.04
N HIS A 64 1.85 0.77 -19.81
CA HIS A 64 2.26 -0.47 -19.17
C HIS A 64 2.93 -1.37 -20.21
N CYS A 65 4.15 -1.78 -19.93
CA CYS A 65 5.00 -2.51 -20.86
C CYS A 65 5.23 -3.96 -20.45
N CYS A 66 5.48 -4.16 -19.16
CA CYS A 66 5.79 -5.45 -18.55
C CYS A 66 5.22 -5.51 -17.13
N GLY A 67 5.00 -6.73 -16.64
CA GLY A 67 4.84 -7.02 -15.22
C GLY A 67 6.18 -7.08 -14.48
N GLY A 68 6.08 -7.12 -13.16
CA GLY A 68 7.18 -7.40 -12.26
C GLY A 68 6.65 -7.82 -10.89
N THR A 69 7.55 -8.10 -9.96
CA THR A 69 7.19 -8.55 -8.61
C THR A 69 8.11 -8.00 -7.54
N ILE A 70 7.55 -7.62 -6.40
CA ILE A 70 8.27 -7.04 -5.26
C ILE A 70 9.10 -8.11 -4.57
N LEU A 71 10.44 -8.01 -4.55
CA LEU A 71 11.30 -8.90 -3.77
C LEU A 71 11.38 -8.45 -2.29
N ASN A 72 11.70 -7.18 -2.11
CA ASN A 72 11.68 -6.47 -0.84
C ASN A 72 11.26 -5.01 -1.09
N ASP A 73 11.51 -4.11 -0.15
CA ASP A 73 11.15 -2.69 -0.28
C ASP A 73 11.82 -2.01 -1.49
N SER A 74 13.07 -2.35 -1.78
CA SER A 74 13.92 -1.60 -2.71
C SER A 74 14.20 -2.33 -4.03
N TYR A 75 13.81 -3.60 -4.15
CA TYR A 75 14.11 -4.43 -5.33
C TYR A 75 12.86 -5.09 -5.95
N ILE A 76 12.76 -4.99 -7.29
CA ILE A 76 11.71 -5.61 -8.11
C ILE A 76 12.31 -6.67 -9.04
N LEU A 77 11.73 -7.87 -9.07
CA LEU A 77 12.04 -8.94 -10.01
C LEU A 77 11.21 -8.80 -11.30
N THR A 78 11.84 -8.92 -12.47
CA THR A 78 11.19 -8.91 -13.79
C THR A 78 12.00 -9.74 -14.81
N ALA A 79 11.60 -9.72 -16.08
CA ALA A 79 12.31 -10.35 -17.19
C ALA A 79 13.40 -9.42 -17.76
N ALA A 80 14.51 -9.99 -18.24
CA ALA A 80 15.60 -9.20 -18.82
C ALA A 80 15.17 -8.53 -20.14
N HIS A 81 14.39 -9.20 -20.97
CA HIS A 81 13.93 -8.64 -22.25
C HIS A 81 13.03 -7.39 -22.09
N CYS A 82 12.45 -7.17 -20.92
CA CYS A 82 11.70 -5.95 -20.60
C CYS A 82 12.60 -4.72 -20.43
N VAL A 83 13.88 -4.91 -20.09
CA VAL A 83 14.79 -3.80 -19.73
C VAL A 83 16.11 -3.78 -20.50
N GLU A 84 16.45 -4.84 -21.24
CA GLU A 84 17.62 -4.90 -22.13
C GLU A 84 17.68 -3.73 -23.14
N THR A 85 16.55 -3.41 -23.77
CA THR A 85 16.52 -2.37 -24.82
C THR A 85 16.72 -0.95 -24.29
N ILE A 86 16.62 -0.77 -22.98
CA ILE A 86 16.74 0.52 -22.29
C ILE A 86 18.22 0.95 -22.27
N ASP A 87 19.14 -0.01 -22.09
CA ASP A 87 20.59 0.23 -22.06
C ASP A 87 21.23 0.44 -23.45
N ALA A 88 20.54 0.06 -24.54
CA ALA A 88 21.14 0.00 -25.88
C ALA A 88 20.86 1.24 -26.77
N LEU A 89 19.77 1.98 -26.57
CA LEU A 89 19.28 3.00 -27.53
C LEU A 89 18.70 4.28 -26.88
N SER A 90 19.28 4.76 -25.78
CA SER A 90 19.04 6.11 -25.20
C SER A 90 17.83 6.29 -24.26
N LEU A 91 17.64 5.40 -23.29
CA LEU A 91 16.79 5.68 -22.11
C LEU A 91 17.57 5.31 -20.85
N SER A 92 17.85 6.26 -19.94
CA SER A 92 18.49 5.91 -18.66
C SER A 92 17.51 5.17 -17.75
N ALA A 93 18.02 4.43 -16.75
CA ALA A 93 17.21 3.71 -15.77
C ALA A 93 16.08 4.58 -15.17
N GLY A 94 16.34 5.88 -14.95
CA GLY A 94 15.38 6.86 -14.44
C GLY A 94 14.15 7.14 -15.33
N ASN A 95 14.11 6.60 -16.55
CA ASN A 95 12.94 6.62 -17.44
C ASN A 95 12.00 5.42 -17.20
N VAL A 96 12.42 4.43 -16.42
CA VAL A 96 11.55 3.35 -15.93
C VAL A 96 10.91 3.76 -14.62
N THR A 97 9.60 3.60 -14.55
CA THR A 97 8.85 3.65 -13.30
C THR A 97 8.13 2.32 -13.08
N ILE A 98 7.95 1.96 -11.81
CA ILE A 98 7.04 0.89 -11.42
C ILE A 98 5.80 1.51 -10.77
N ALA A 99 4.67 0.84 -10.93
CA ALA A 99 3.43 1.11 -10.21
C ALA A 99 3.03 -0.13 -9.40
N ALA A 100 2.97 0.02 -8.08
CA ALA A 100 2.65 -1.02 -7.12
C ALA A 100 1.31 -0.75 -6.41
N GLY A 101 0.67 -1.82 -5.90
CA GLY A 101 -0.58 -1.71 -5.13
C GLY A 101 -1.81 -1.32 -5.96
N ILE A 102 -1.75 -1.52 -7.27
CA ILE A 102 -2.80 -1.12 -8.22
C ILE A 102 -3.68 -2.30 -8.62
N TYR A 103 -4.98 -2.03 -8.77
CA TYR A 103 -5.93 -2.95 -9.40
C TYR A 103 -6.17 -2.59 -10.86
N ARG A 104 -6.16 -1.28 -11.16
CA ARG A 104 -6.34 -0.71 -12.50
C ARG A 104 -5.09 0.01 -12.99
N ARG A 105 -4.76 -0.11 -14.28
CA ARG A 105 -3.68 0.69 -14.89
C ARG A 105 -4.00 2.18 -14.86
N SER A 106 -5.26 2.55 -15.06
CA SER A 106 -5.78 3.94 -15.03
C SER A 106 -6.03 4.51 -13.62
N GLN A 107 -5.71 3.77 -12.55
CA GLN A 107 -5.96 4.19 -11.16
C GLN A 107 -5.27 5.52 -10.84
N GLN A 108 -5.93 6.51 -10.25
CA GLN A 108 -5.30 7.83 -10.02
C GLN A 108 -4.33 7.84 -8.83
N CYS A 109 -4.60 7.04 -7.80
CA CYS A 109 -3.75 6.90 -6.61
C CYS A 109 -2.95 5.59 -6.71
N GLN A 110 -1.65 5.68 -7.00
CA GLN A 110 -0.75 4.54 -7.21
C GLN A 110 0.56 4.74 -6.44
N THR A 111 1.16 3.67 -5.93
CA THR A 111 2.53 3.75 -5.43
C THR A 111 3.49 3.71 -6.61
N ILE A 112 3.90 4.88 -7.07
CA ILE A 112 4.92 5.01 -8.13
C ILE A 112 6.31 5.10 -7.48
N ARG A 113 7.28 4.39 -8.05
CA ARG A 113 8.72 4.54 -7.77
C ARG A 113 9.49 4.60 -9.09
N LYS A 114 10.57 5.39 -9.12
CA LYS A 114 11.55 5.38 -10.22
C LYS A 114 12.57 4.28 -9.98
N VAL A 115 13.23 3.87 -11.05
CA VAL A 115 14.35 2.93 -11.04
C VAL A 115 15.64 3.72 -11.21
N ASP A 116 16.67 3.43 -10.41
CA ASP A 116 18.02 3.99 -10.58
C ASP A 116 19.03 2.96 -11.10
N GLN A 117 18.81 1.67 -10.85
CA GLN A 117 19.66 0.59 -11.34
C GLN A 117 18.86 -0.53 -12.02
N LEU A 118 19.34 -0.94 -13.20
CA LEU A 118 18.92 -2.15 -13.91
C LEU A 118 20.00 -3.22 -13.70
N ILE A 119 19.63 -4.34 -13.09
CA ILE A 119 20.53 -5.46 -12.78
C ILE A 119 20.10 -6.66 -13.64
N ILE A 120 20.54 -6.65 -14.90
CA ILE A 120 20.30 -7.75 -15.84
C ILE A 120 21.24 -8.92 -15.50
N HIS A 121 20.73 -10.16 -15.55
CA HIS A 121 21.55 -11.34 -15.29
C HIS A 121 22.72 -11.43 -16.28
N PRO A 122 23.98 -11.65 -15.84
CA PRO A 122 25.17 -11.50 -16.70
C PRO A 122 25.22 -12.46 -17.90
N ASN A 123 24.59 -13.64 -17.79
CA ASN A 123 24.46 -14.60 -18.89
C ASN A 123 23.17 -14.42 -19.73
N TRP A 124 22.49 -13.28 -19.61
CA TRP A 124 21.33 -12.96 -20.45
C TRP A 124 21.70 -13.05 -21.93
N THR A 125 20.86 -13.70 -22.75
CA THR A 125 21.09 -13.79 -24.19
C THR A 125 19.79 -13.99 -24.96
N ARG A 126 19.60 -13.17 -26.00
CA ARG A 126 18.52 -13.28 -26.99
C ARG A 126 18.99 -14.11 -28.20
N TYR A 127 18.32 -15.22 -28.48
CA TYR A 127 18.55 -16.04 -29.68
C TYR A 127 17.38 -15.87 -30.65
N THR A 128 17.55 -16.27 -31.91
CA THR A 128 16.49 -16.21 -32.94
C THR A 128 15.26 -17.04 -32.55
N ASN A 129 15.47 -18.13 -31.79
CA ASN A 129 14.45 -19.11 -31.45
C ASN A 129 14.05 -19.06 -29.96
N GLY A 130 14.32 -17.94 -29.27
CA GLY A 130 13.91 -17.71 -27.89
C GLY A 130 15.02 -17.14 -27.00
N LEU A 131 14.74 -17.11 -25.70
CA LEU A 131 15.51 -16.33 -24.73
C LEU A 131 16.27 -17.27 -23.76
N ARG A 132 17.37 -16.83 -23.14
CA ARG A 132 18.02 -17.54 -22.03
C ARG A 132 18.46 -16.56 -20.93
N HIS A 133 18.33 -17.00 -19.68
CA HIS A 133 18.58 -16.18 -18.49
C HIS A 133 17.74 -14.90 -18.48
N ASP A 134 16.47 -15.04 -18.87
CA ASP A 134 15.50 -13.94 -18.96
C ASP A 134 15.00 -13.51 -17.58
N ILE A 135 15.88 -12.83 -16.85
CA ILE A 135 15.67 -12.37 -15.48
C ILE A 135 16.50 -11.11 -15.24
N ALA A 136 15.85 -10.10 -14.67
CA ALA A 136 16.47 -8.86 -14.22
C ALA A 136 15.89 -8.45 -12.87
N ILE A 137 16.68 -7.72 -12.10
CA ILE A 137 16.27 -7.05 -10.88
C ILE A 137 16.37 -5.54 -11.10
N LEU A 138 15.39 -4.79 -10.64
CA LEU A 138 15.37 -3.32 -10.65
C LEU A 138 15.61 -2.84 -9.22
N HIS A 139 16.53 -1.90 -9.01
CA HIS A 139 16.62 -1.14 -7.76
C HIS A 139 15.77 0.12 -7.86
N LEU A 140 15.09 0.48 -6.76
CA LEU A 140 14.21 1.63 -6.70
C LEU A 140 14.92 2.82 -6.06
N THR A 141 14.70 4.03 -6.62
CA THR A 141 15.27 5.27 -6.06
C THR A 141 14.83 5.55 -4.62
N GLU A 142 13.67 5.03 -4.24
CA GLU A 142 13.08 5.15 -2.91
C GLU A 142 12.39 3.83 -2.56
N PRO A 143 12.53 3.31 -1.33
CA PRO A 143 11.91 2.05 -0.93
C PRO A 143 10.39 2.10 -0.98
N LEU A 144 9.76 0.94 -1.20
CA LEU A 144 8.34 0.70 -1.02
C LEU A 144 8.02 0.49 0.46
N ASP A 145 6.95 1.11 0.93
CA ASP A 145 6.58 1.13 2.34
C ASP A 145 5.86 -0.17 2.79
N LEU A 146 6.49 -1.34 2.58
CA LEU A 146 5.89 -2.67 2.71
C LEU A 146 5.33 -2.98 4.11
N ASP A 147 5.92 -2.42 5.16
CA ASP A 147 5.45 -2.59 6.55
C ASP A 147 4.19 -1.73 6.83
N THR A 148 3.71 -0.98 5.84
CA THR A 148 2.72 0.10 6.01
C THR A 148 1.61 0.09 4.97
N ASN A 149 1.93 -0.32 3.75
CA ASN A 149 1.04 -0.26 2.62
C ASN A 149 0.52 -1.67 2.35
N LEU A 150 -0.61 -2.00 2.96
CA LEU A 150 -1.22 -3.33 2.85
C LEU A 150 -1.66 -3.69 1.42
N LEU A 151 -1.67 -2.72 0.48
CA LEU A 151 -1.94 -3.01 -0.93
C LEU A 151 -0.75 -3.70 -1.61
N ILE A 152 0.45 -3.65 -1.00
CA ILE A 152 1.68 -4.25 -1.51
C ILE A 152 2.26 -5.29 -0.55
N THR A 153 2.92 -6.32 -1.09
CA THR A 153 3.61 -7.35 -0.29
C THR A 153 4.81 -7.92 -1.06
N ARG A 154 5.76 -8.54 -0.37
CA ARG A 154 6.88 -9.26 -1.00
C ARG A 154 6.36 -10.51 -1.70
N THR A 155 6.95 -10.91 -2.82
CA THR A 155 6.72 -12.23 -3.43
C THR A 155 7.45 -13.32 -2.64
N CYS A 156 6.91 -14.53 -2.53
CA CYS A 156 7.70 -15.65 -2.02
C CYS A 156 8.47 -16.30 -3.17
N LEU A 157 9.77 -16.49 -2.99
CA LEU A 157 10.57 -17.31 -3.88
C LEU A 157 10.63 -18.77 -3.38
N PRO A 158 10.82 -19.75 -4.28
CA PRO A 158 11.13 -21.13 -3.88
C PRO A 158 12.38 -21.21 -3.01
N SER A 159 12.39 -22.16 -2.07
CA SER A 159 13.59 -22.49 -1.30
C SER A 159 14.75 -22.95 -2.22
N ARG A 160 16.01 -22.73 -1.80
CA ARG A 160 17.20 -23.25 -2.51
C ARG A 160 17.08 -24.77 -2.70
N LEU A 161 17.30 -25.23 -3.92
CA LEU A 161 17.31 -26.64 -4.30
C LEU A 161 18.76 -27.07 -4.53
N ASN A 162 19.17 -28.16 -3.88
CA ASN A 162 20.58 -28.55 -3.82
C ASN A 162 21.02 -29.48 -4.97
N SER A 163 20.09 -30.08 -5.72
CA SER A 163 20.43 -30.95 -6.86
C SER A 163 19.94 -30.38 -8.20
N THR A 164 20.72 -30.60 -9.25
CA THR A 164 20.34 -30.24 -10.63
C THR A 164 19.06 -30.94 -11.08
N ASN A 165 18.78 -32.15 -10.56
CA ASN A 165 17.58 -32.89 -10.89
C ASN A 165 16.34 -32.22 -10.29
N ASP A 166 16.41 -31.78 -9.04
CA ASP A 166 15.31 -31.06 -8.38
C ASP A 166 15.03 -29.72 -9.07
N ILE A 167 16.09 -28.99 -9.47
CA ILE A 167 15.93 -27.75 -10.26
C ILE A 167 15.25 -28.03 -11.59
N THR A 168 15.71 -29.00 -12.38
CA THR A 168 15.12 -29.35 -13.69
C THR A 168 13.64 -29.76 -13.58
N ASN A 169 13.25 -30.39 -12.46
CA ASN A 169 11.86 -30.80 -12.19
C ASN A 169 11.04 -29.78 -11.36
N TYR A 170 11.63 -28.69 -10.85
CA TYR A 170 11.14 -27.90 -9.70
C TYR A 170 9.62 -27.68 -9.57
N PRO A 171 8.93 -26.91 -10.44
CA PRO A 171 7.48 -26.80 -10.38
C PRO A 171 6.95 -28.13 -10.92
N PRO A 172 6.48 -29.05 -10.06
CA PRO A 172 6.28 -30.44 -10.46
C PRO A 172 5.28 -30.51 -11.60
N SER A 173 5.51 -31.37 -12.58
CA SER A 173 4.67 -31.37 -13.79
C SER A 173 3.22 -31.71 -13.47
N ASN A 174 2.30 -31.17 -14.28
CA ASN A 174 0.86 -31.33 -14.18
C ASN A 174 0.23 -30.76 -12.88
N ILE A 175 0.87 -29.77 -12.24
CA ILE A 175 0.21 -28.94 -11.22
C ILE A 175 -0.41 -27.68 -11.81
N SER A 176 -1.51 -27.23 -11.20
CA SER A 176 -2.11 -25.92 -11.43
C SER A 176 -1.20 -24.80 -10.94
N LEU A 177 -0.96 -23.84 -11.82
CA LEU A 177 -0.26 -22.58 -11.57
C LEU A 177 -1.17 -21.42 -11.94
N VAL A 178 -0.98 -20.25 -11.33
CA VAL A 178 -1.75 -19.04 -11.63
C VAL A 178 -0.83 -17.97 -12.20
N VAL A 179 -1.13 -17.51 -13.42
CA VAL A 179 -0.47 -16.35 -14.04
C VAL A 179 -1.37 -15.13 -13.90
N ILE A 180 -0.76 -13.95 -13.72
CA ILE A 180 -1.47 -12.69 -13.49
C ILE A 180 -0.78 -11.52 -14.20
N GLY A 181 -1.55 -10.51 -14.61
CA GLY A 181 -1.01 -9.31 -15.27
C GLY A 181 -2.07 -8.44 -15.95
N TRP A 182 -1.62 -7.50 -16.78
CA TRP A 182 -2.47 -6.59 -17.58
C TRP A 182 -2.14 -6.63 -19.08
N GLY A 183 -1.55 -7.73 -19.56
CA GLY A 183 -1.27 -7.95 -20.97
C GLY A 183 -2.53 -8.17 -21.81
N PHE A 184 -2.36 -8.18 -23.14
CA PHE A 184 -3.48 -8.29 -24.07
C PHE A 184 -4.33 -9.53 -23.82
N LEU A 185 -5.66 -9.37 -23.86
CA LEU A 185 -6.62 -10.48 -23.76
C LEU A 185 -6.60 -11.45 -24.97
N GLY A 186 -5.79 -11.17 -26.00
CA GLY A 186 -5.54 -12.06 -27.14
C GLY A 186 -4.87 -11.36 -28.32
N CYS A 187 -4.12 -12.12 -29.13
CA CYS A 187 -3.31 -11.61 -30.25
C CYS A 187 -4.11 -10.96 -31.39
N PHE A 188 -5.39 -11.29 -31.54
CA PHE A 188 -6.21 -10.83 -32.68
C PHE A 188 -7.00 -9.54 -32.40
N ASN A 189 -7.24 -9.22 -31.12
CA ASN A 189 -8.01 -8.03 -30.70
C ASN A 189 -7.19 -7.04 -29.86
N CYS A 190 -5.93 -7.35 -29.53
CA CYS A 190 -4.92 -6.48 -28.89
C CYS A 190 -5.43 -5.53 -27.79
N THR A 191 -6.46 -5.94 -27.04
CA THR A 191 -7.10 -5.08 -26.06
C THR A 191 -6.35 -5.24 -24.74
N THR A 192 -5.68 -4.17 -24.29
CA THR A 192 -5.11 -4.14 -22.93
C THR A 192 -6.26 -4.02 -21.93
N PRO A 193 -6.44 -4.96 -20.99
CA PRO A 193 -7.41 -4.81 -19.92
C PRO A 193 -6.94 -3.69 -18.97
N ASP A 194 -7.85 -2.83 -18.52
CA ASP A 194 -7.52 -1.86 -17.45
C ASP A 194 -7.34 -2.58 -16.10
N ILE A 195 -8.19 -3.58 -15.84
CA ILE A 195 -8.21 -4.41 -14.63
C ILE A 195 -7.19 -5.56 -14.75
N ILE A 196 -6.50 -5.89 -13.65
CA ILE A 196 -5.62 -7.07 -13.57
C ILE A 196 -6.40 -8.37 -13.84
N GLN A 197 -5.86 -9.20 -14.72
CA GLN A 197 -6.39 -10.52 -15.04
C GLN A 197 -5.64 -11.61 -14.27
N GLN A 198 -6.31 -12.75 -14.08
CA GLN A 198 -5.74 -13.99 -13.57
C GLN A 198 -6.15 -15.18 -14.46
N ALA A 199 -5.29 -16.19 -14.59
CA ALA A 199 -5.61 -17.42 -15.30
C ALA A 199 -4.88 -18.64 -14.72
N THR A 200 -5.59 -19.77 -14.59
CA THR A 200 -4.98 -21.06 -14.26
C THR A 200 -4.35 -21.69 -15.50
N LEU A 201 -3.08 -22.11 -15.39
CA LEU A 201 -2.35 -22.92 -16.36
C LEU A 201 -1.89 -24.23 -15.72
N LEU A 202 -1.58 -25.24 -16.53
CA LEU A 202 -0.91 -26.45 -16.07
C LEU A 202 0.58 -26.38 -16.43
N SER A 203 1.43 -26.67 -15.45
CA SER A 203 2.87 -26.91 -15.66
C SER A 203 3.10 -28.15 -16.50
N MET A 204 4.05 -28.09 -17.44
CA MET A 204 4.38 -29.20 -18.34
C MET A 204 5.80 -29.71 -18.09
N HIS A 205 5.98 -31.03 -18.20
CA HIS A 205 7.31 -31.63 -18.15
C HIS A 205 8.11 -31.25 -19.40
N TYR A 206 9.43 -31.09 -19.27
CA TYR A 206 10.28 -30.58 -20.37
C TYR A 206 10.33 -31.52 -21.59
N ASN A 207 10.03 -32.82 -21.42
CA ASN A 207 9.95 -33.80 -22.52
C ASN A 207 8.56 -33.86 -23.18
N HIS A 208 7.55 -33.16 -22.65
CA HIS A 208 6.23 -33.13 -23.26
C HIS A 208 6.33 -32.42 -24.62
N SER A 209 5.72 -32.97 -25.67
CA SER A 209 5.85 -32.48 -27.06
C SER A 209 5.67 -30.96 -27.18
N THR A 210 4.60 -30.42 -26.59
CA THR A 210 4.28 -28.98 -26.51
C THR A 210 5.36 -28.11 -25.86
N CYS A 211 6.11 -28.64 -24.88
CA CYS A 211 7.18 -27.92 -24.20
C CYS A 211 8.54 -28.12 -24.89
N ALA A 212 8.84 -29.36 -25.31
CA ALA A 212 10.09 -29.75 -25.94
C ALA A 212 10.38 -28.98 -27.25
N THR A 213 9.34 -28.53 -27.95
CA THR A 213 9.46 -27.67 -29.15
C THR A 213 9.74 -26.20 -28.84
N SER A 214 9.49 -25.74 -27.62
CA SER A 214 9.55 -24.32 -27.23
C SER A 214 10.69 -23.99 -26.26
N ILE A 215 11.11 -24.96 -25.43
CA ILE A 215 12.08 -24.76 -24.35
C ILE A 215 13.52 -24.77 -24.87
N ASN A 216 14.30 -23.74 -24.55
CA ASN A 216 15.69 -23.60 -24.98
C ASN A 216 16.72 -24.10 -23.96
N HIS A 217 16.35 -24.24 -22.68
CA HIS A 217 17.25 -24.74 -21.63
C HIS A 217 16.50 -25.29 -20.39
N ILE A 218 16.45 -26.62 -20.26
CA ILE A 218 15.62 -27.33 -19.26
C ILE A 218 15.90 -26.98 -17.79
N LYS A 219 17.12 -26.55 -17.46
CA LYS A 219 17.50 -26.20 -16.08
C LYS A 219 16.99 -24.83 -15.65
N THR A 220 16.92 -23.88 -16.58
CA THR A 220 16.61 -22.46 -16.28
C THR A 220 15.23 -22.03 -16.75
N GLN A 221 14.49 -22.93 -17.40
CA GLN A 221 13.16 -22.69 -17.94
C GLN A 221 12.22 -23.83 -17.58
N PHE A 222 10.92 -23.55 -17.58
CA PHE A 222 9.85 -24.56 -17.64
C PHE A 222 8.73 -24.04 -18.54
N CYS A 223 7.79 -24.91 -18.88
CA CYS A 223 6.63 -24.53 -19.67
C CYS A 223 5.34 -24.63 -18.85
N ALA A 224 4.37 -23.76 -19.15
CA ALA A 224 3.00 -23.93 -18.70
C ALA A 224 2.00 -23.49 -19.78
N GLY A 225 0.79 -24.03 -19.74
CA GLY A 225 -0.28 -23.73 -20.69
C GLY A 225 -1.56 -24.51 -20.43
N VAL A 226 -2.48 -24.44 -21.37
CA VAL A 226 -3.71 -25.25 -21.43
C VAL A 226 -3.72 -25.91 -22.81
N TYR A 227 -3.95 -27.24 -22.89
CA TYR A 227 -3.81 -27.98 -24.15
C TYR A 227 -4.79 -27.49 -25.23
N GLU A 228 -6.00 -27.15 -24.82
CA GLU A 228 -7.08 -26.59 -25.62
C GLU A 228 -6.82 -25.13 -26.02
N GLY A 229 -5.80 -24.47 -25.47
CA GLY A 229 -5.54 -23.04 -25.64
C GLY A 229 -6.54 -22.15 -24.87
N GLY A 230 -6.70 -20.90 -25.32
CA GLY A 230 -7.65 -19.94 -24.78
C GLY A 230 -7.31 -19.37 -23.39
N LYS A 231 -6.18 -19.80 -22.79
CA LYS A 231 -5.60 -19.21 -21.57
C LYS A 231 -4.07 -19.20 -21.66
N GLY A 232 -3.46 -18.09 -21.26
CA GLY A 232 -2.01 -17.89 -21.26
C GLY A 232 -1.67 -16.40 -21.14
N PRO A 233 -0.47 -16.04 -20.67
CA PRO A 233 0.00 -14.66 -20.71
C PRO A 233 0.20 -14.18 -22.15
N CYS A 234 0.18 -12.87 -22.34
CA CYS A 234 0.46 -12.24 -23.63
C CYS A 234 1.33 -10.98 -23.50
N ILE A 235 1.46 -10.22 -24.59
CA ILE A 235 2.20 -8.97 -24.65
C ILE A 235 1.68 -8.03 -23.54
N GLY A 236 2.60 -7.56 -22.68
CA GLY A 236 2.30 -6.81 -21.45
C GLY A 236 2.45 -7.64 -20.16
N ASP A 237 2.19 -8.94 -20.19
CA ASP A 237 2.38 -9.83 -19.02
C ASP A 237 3.85 -10.26 -18.81
N SER A 238 4.71 -10.07 -19.82
CA SER A 238 6.16 -10.28 -19.76
C SER A 238 6.77 -9.72 -18.47
N GLY A 239 7.66 -10.46 -17.82
CA GLY A 239 8.23 -10.06 -16.53
C GLY A 239 7.30 -10.24 -15.32
N GLY A 240 6.00 -10.46 -15.54
CA GLY A 240 5.03 -10.80 -14.50
C GLY A 240 5.21 -12.21 -13.93
N PRO A 241 4.57 -12.51 -12.79
CA PRO A 241 4.76 -13.77 -12.09
C PRO A 241 3.87 -14.89 -12.62
N ILE A 242 4.36 -16.12 -12.46
CA ILE A 242 3.52 -17.32 -12.37
C ILE A 242 3.70 -17.97 -11.00
N LEU A 243 2.58 -18.25 -10.35
CA LEU A 243 2.46 -18.54 -8.93
C LEU A 243 1.95 -19.98 -8.68
N ARG A 244 2.40 -20.58 -7.58
CA ARG A 244 1.93 -21.86 -7.05
C ARG A 244 1.37 -21.63 -5.64
N TRP A 245 0.21 -22.19 -5.34
CA TRP A 245 -0.25 -22.30 -3.95
C TRP A 245 0.50 -23.43 -3.24
N ILE A 246 1.16 -23.13 -2.10
CA ILE A 246 1.86 -24.12 -1.30
C ILE A 246 1.80 -23.77 0.19
N GLY A 247 1.45 -24.75 1.03
CA GLY A 247 1.08 -24.47 2.42
C GLY A 247 -0.15 -23.57 2.44
N ASN A 248 0.03 -22.32 2.87
CA ASN A 248 -0.99 -21.26 2.90
C ASN A 248 -0.46 -19.93 2.31
N ARG A 249 0.35 -19.98 1.24
CA ARG A 249 0.92 -18.79 0.56
C ARG A 249 1.07 -19.02 -0.94
N TRP A 250 1.16 -17.95 -1.73
CA TRP A 250 1.59 -18.03 -3.12
C TRP A 250 3.12 -17.95 -3.24
N GLU A 251 3.71 -18.93 -3.91
CA GLU A 251 5.13 -18.99 -4.23
C GLU A 251 5.32 -18.74 -5.73
N GLN A 252 6.16 -17.76 -6.08
CA GLN A 252 6.44 -17.42 -7.47
C GLN A 252 7.47 -18.39 -8.03
N VAL A 253 6.99 -19.30 -8.87
CA VAL A 253 7.78 -20.39 -9.43
C VAL A 253 8.52 -19.97 -10.69
N GLY A 254 8.06 -18.90 -11.35
CA GLY A 254 8.70 -18.34 -12.52
C GLY A 254 8.27 -16.92 -12.91
N ILE A 255 8.86 -16.48 -14.02
CA ILE A 255 8.67 -15.18 -14.66
C ILE A 255 8.17 -15.41 -16.09
N VAL A 256 7.15 -14.69 -16.54
CA VAL A 256 6.66 -14.73 -17.92
C VAL A 256 7.79 -14.28 -18.87
N SER A 257 8.21 -15.17 -19.78
CA SER A 257 9.36 -14.94 -20.67
C SER A 257 8.93 -14.85 -22.14
N TYR A 258 8.57 -15.97 -22.80
CA TYR A 258 8.14 -15.93 -24.21
C TYR A 258 7.18 -17.06 -24.59
N ALA A 259 6.40 -16.83 -25.65
CA ALA A 259 5.60 -17.86 -26.34
C ALA A 259 5.97 -17.85 -27.83
N MET A 260 6.58 -18.93 -28.32
CA MET A 260 7.26 -18.93 -29.63
C MET A 260 6.31 -18.77 -30.83
N TYR A 261 5.05 -19.19 -30.68
CA TYR A 261 4.07 -19.22 -31.78
C TYR A 261 2.92 -18.23 -31.61
N GLY A 262 2.88 -17.47 -30.49
CA GLY A 262 1.76 -16.60 -30.11
C GLY A 262 1.14 -16.98 -28.76
N CYS A 263 0.34 -16.06 -28.21
CA CYS A 263 -0.27 -16.20 -26.89
C CYS A 263 -1.44 -17.19 -26.89
N ALA A 264 -1.56 -17.99 -25.82
CA ALA A 264 -2.73 -18.83 -25.53
C ALA A 264 -3.20 -19.78 -26.66
N LEU A 265 -2.30 -20.18 -27.58
CA LEU A 265 -2.65 -21.09 -28.68
C LEU A 265 -2.75 -22.55 -28.21
N ALA A 266 -3.72 -23.28 -28.76
CA ALA A 266 -3.88 -24.71 -28.52
C ALA A 266 -2.63 -25.50 -28.96
N ASN A 267 -2.30 -26.57 -28.24
CA ASN A 267 -1.11 -27.41 -28.40
C ASN A 267 0.26 -26.72 -28.22
N TYR A 268 0.29 -25.42 -27.87
CA TYR A 268 1.51 -24.67 -27.58
C TYR A 268 1.59 -24.26 -26.10
N SER A 269 2.80 -24.03 -25.59
CA SER A 269 3.03 -23.56 -24.21
C SER A 269 3.78 -22.25 -24.18
N THR A 270 3.56 -21.47 -23.12
CA THR A 270 4.46 -20.37 -22.77
C THR A 270 5.66 -20.92 -22.01
N VAL A 271 6.84 -20.38 -22.31
CA VAL A 271 8.08 -20.64 -21.58
C VAL A 271 8.27 -19.57 -20.52
N PHE A 272 8.63 -20.00 -19.32
CA PHE A 272 8.85 -19.17 -18.15
C PHE A 272 10.29 -19.34 -17.64
N THR A 273 10.89 -18.26 -17.16
CA THR A 273 12.17 -18.35 -16.44
C THR A 273 11.93 -19.01 -15.09
N ARG A 274 12.74 -20.03 -14.76
CA ARG A 274 12.61 -20.85 -13.56
C ARG A 274 13.37 -20.24 -12.39
N ILE A 275 12.67 -19.58 -11.47
CA ILE A 275 13.29 -18.82 -10.36
C ILE A 275 14.20 -19.70 -9.48
N ALA A 276 13.85 -20.96 -9.23
CA ALA A 276 14.67 -21.87 -8.42
C ALA A 276 16.08 -22.12 -8.99
N ALA A 277 16.35 -21.79 -10.26
CA ALA A 277 17.67 -21.84 -10.86
C ALA A 277 18.51 -20.56 -10.64
N TYR A 278 17.93 -19.53 -10.03
CA TYR A 278 18.53 -18.19 -9.84
C TYR A 278 18.54 -17.72 -8.38
N ASN A 279 18.08 -18.53 -7.43
CA ASN A 279 18.04 -18.14 -6.01
C ASN A 279 19.38 -17.59 -5.50
N ASP A 280 20.50 -18.20 -5.88
CA ASP A 280 21.85 -17.78 -5.50
C ASP A 280 22.22 -16.39 -6.07
N TRP A 281 21.79 -16.11 -7.30
CA TRP A 281 21.99 -14.81 -7.95
C TRP A 281 21.06 -13.74 -7.37
N ILE A 282 19.82 -14.09 -7.06
CA ILE A 282 18.89 -13.16 -6.40
C ILE A 282 19.40 -12.82 -4.99
N GLU A 283 19.82 -13.83 -4.22
CA GLU A 283 20.38 -13.67 -2.87
C GLU A 283 21.66 -12.81 -2.87
N SER A 284 22.56 -12.99 -3.85
CA SER A 284 23.79 -12.19 -3.96
C SER A 284 23.51 -10.70 -4.19
N ILE A 285 22.50 -10.36 -4.99
CA ILE A 285 22.04 -8.98 -5.18
C ILE A 285 21.38 -8.43 -3.90
N LEU A 286 20.42 -9.15 -3.33
CA LEU A 286 19.63 -8.67 -2.18
C LEU A 286 20.45 -8.51 -0.88
N THR A 287 21.58 -9.22 -0.76
CA THR A 287 22.46 -9.17 0.43
C THR A 287 23.70 -8.31 0.23
N GLY A 288 23.91 -7.74 -0.97
CA GLY A 288 25.12 -6.97 -1.31
C GLY A 288 26.40 -7.81 -1.48
N TYR A 289 26.33 -9.13 -1.28
CA TYR A 289 27.45 -10.04 -1.52
C TYR A 289 27.63 -10.30 -3.02
N SER A 290 28.35 -9.40 -3.71
CA SER A 290 28.85 -9.69 -5.06
C SER A 290 29.57 -11.05 -5.07
N THR A 291 29.09 -11.98 -5.89
CA THR A 291 29.67 -13.31 -6.09
C THR A 291 30.95 -13.24 -6.92
N SER A 292 31.97 -12.58 -6.36
CA SER A 292 33.34 -12.64 -6.82
C SER A 292 33.97 -13.92 -6.25
N THR A 293 34.20 -14.89 -7.15
CA THR A 293 35.01 -16.11 -7.01
C THR A 293 35.70 -16.33 -5.65
N ILE A 294 35.33 -17.41 -4.97
CA ILE A 294 35.99 -17.89 -3.75
C ILE A 294 37.49 -18.06 -4.00
N THR A 295 38.28 -17.23 -3.32
CA THR A 295 39.71 -17.50 -3.06
C THR A 295 39.97 -17.21 -1.59
N THR A 296 40.41 -18.24 -0.88
CA THR A 296 40.60 -18.25 0.58
C THR A 296 41.87 -17.48 1.01
N ILE A 297 41.74 -16.42 1.81
CA ILE A 297 42.71 -16.05 2.87
C ILE A 297 41.94 -15.52 4.10
N ASP A 298 42.51 -15.77 5.27
CA ASP A 298 42.01 -15.56 6.63
C ASP A 298 42.18 -14.11 7.17
N SER A 299 41.55 -13.86 8.33
CA SER A 299 41.84 -12.86 9.37
C SER A 299 41.30 -11.41 9.24
N THR A 300 40.35 -11.12 10.15
CA THR A 300 40.17 -9.89 10.97
C THR A 300 40.14 -8.50 10.32
N ILE A 301 39.02 -7.77 10.52
CA ILE A 301 38.88 -6.38 11.05
C ILE A 301 37.42 -5.93 10.78
N THR A 302 36.55 -5.97 11.79
CA THR A 302 36.08 -4.82 12.61
C THR A 302 34.92 -4.04 11.98
N SER A 303 33.81 -3.99 12.73
CA SER A 303 32.56 -3.31 12.38
C SER A 303 32.66 -1.78 12.34
N THR A 304 32.04 -1.16 11.34
CA THR A 304 31.61 0.26 11.39
C THR A 304 30.15 0.37 11.00
N THR A 305 29.31 0.72 11.98
CA THR A 305 27.89 1.03 11.83
C THR A 305 27.68 2.44 11.27
N THR A 306 26.74 2.62 10.34
CA THR A 306 26.27 3.95 9.93
C THR A 306 24.91 4.26 10.57
N ASP A 307 24.84 5.43 11.21
CA ASP A 307 23.72 5.92 12.03
C ASP A 307 22.33 5.77 11.41
N ALA A 308 21.38 5.30 12.22
CA ALA A 308 19.95 5.50 12.02
C ALA A 308 19.43 6.43 13.13
N THR A 309 18.86 7.57 12.77
CA THR A 309 18.34 8.54 13.74
C THR A 309 17.14 7.97 14.52
N PRO A 310 17.08 8.16 15.84
CA PRO A 310 16.03 7.57 16.66
C PRO A 310 14.68 8.23 16.38
N SER A 311 13.69 7.42 16.01
CA SER A 311 12.28 7.80 15.94
C SER A 311 11.50 7.18 17.09
N THR A 312 10.47 7.85 17.59
CA THR A 312 9.58 7.28 18.62
C THR A 312 8.36 6.69 17.95
N THR A 313 8.26 5.37 17.95
CA THR A 313 7.12 4.62 17.40
C THR A 313 6.21 4.15 18.53
N TYR A 314 4.91 4.42 18.38
CA TYR A 314 3.84 4.03 19.27
C TYR A 314 3.09 2.86 18.63
N HIS A 315 3.28 1.66 19.19
CA HIS A 315 2.69 0.43 18.69
C HIS A 315 1.26 0.22 19.22
N CYS A 316 0.36 -0.22 18.34
CA CYS A 316 -1.04 -0.50 18.67
C CYS A 316 -1.26 -2.00 18.97
N GLU A 317 -1.37 -2.37 20.25
CA GLU A 317 -1.68 -3.75 20.68
C GLU A 317 -3.16 -4.11 20.50
N LYS A 318 -3.56 -4.40 19.26
CA LYS A 318 -4.95 -4.73 18.85
C LYS A 318 -5.59 -5.93 19.56
N GLN A 319 -4.83 -6.73 20.32
CA GLN A 319 -5.39 -7.91 21.01
C GLN A 319 -6.23 -7.56 22.25
N ASN A 320 -6.03 -6.39 22.86
CA ASN A 320 -6.71 -6.01 24.12
C ASN A 320 -7.42 -4.64 24.08
N VAL A 321 -7.23 -3.83 23.03
CA VAL A 321 -7.77 -2.45 22.98
C VAL A 321 -8.88 -2.32 21.95
N SER A 322 -10.04 -1.82 22.38
CA SER A 322 -11.25 -1.69 21.54
C SER A 322 -11.44 -0.29 20.93
N CYS A 323 -10.55 0.66 21.20
CA CYS A 323 -10.63 2.06 20.78
C CYS A 323 -9.22 2.69 20.71
N GLY A 324 -9.09 3.90 20.15
CA GLY A 324 -7.84 4.70 20.17
C GLY A 324 -6.67 4.09 19.40
N CYS A 325 -6.94 3.05 18.61
CA CYS A 325 -5.97 2.16 18.00
C CYS A 325 -6.32 2.03 16.52
N SER A 326 -5.36 2.23 15.62
CA SER A 326 -5.59 2.25 14.16
C SER A 326 -5.00 1.03 13.46
N LEU A 327 -5.11 0.93 12.13
CA LEU A 327 -4.46 -0.14 11.38
C LEU A 327 -2.93 -0.06 11.43
N MET A 328 -2.38 1.15 11.48
CA MET A 328 -0.94 1.40 11.49
C MET A 328 -0.46 2.00 12.81
N ASP A 329 0.75 1.60 13.20
CA ASP A 329 1.50 2.26 14.27
C ASP A 329 1.84 3.71 13.90
N VAL A 330 1.92 4.57 14.92
CA VAL A 330 2.19 6.01 14.80
C VAL A 330 3.66 6.26 15.10
N SER A 331 4.42 6.85 14.18
CA SER A 331 5.80 7.27 14.43
C SER A 331 5.95 8.79 14.38
N PHE A 332 6.71 9.33 15.34
CA PHE A 332 7.15 10.72 15.35
C PHE A 332 8.68 10.75 15.15
N PRO A 333 9.18 11.27 14.00
CA PRO A 333 10.60 11.44 13.79
C PRO A 333 11.12 12.57 14.69
N GLN A 334 12.34 12.44 15.22
CA GLN A 334 12.97 13.51 16.02
C GLN A 334 13.46 14.71 15.18
N SER A 335 13.20 14.71 13.87
CA SER A 335 13.52 15.86 13.02
C SER A 335 12.67 17.07 13.43
N ARG A 336 13.34 18.23 13.53
CA ARG A 336 12.83 19.50 14.06
C ARG A 336 11.84 20.21 13.12
N ILE A 337 10.82 19.49 12.63
CA ILE A 337 9.84 20.00 11.66
C ILE A 337 8.71 20.72 12.40
N ILE A 338 8.78 22.05 12.36
CA ILE A 338 7.81 22.94 12.99
C ILE A 338 6.61 23.11 12.05
N GLY A 339 5.44 22.60 12.45
CA GLY A 339 4.21 22.60 11.64
C GLY A 339 3.53 21.24 11.50
N GLY A 340 4.15 20.19 12.05
CA GLY A 340 3.74 18.80 11.84
C GLY A 340 4.33 18.20 10.56
N HIS A 341 4.10 16.90 10.38
CA HIS A 341 4.48 16.15 9.19
C HIS A 341 3.31 15.30 8.70
N GLU A 342 3.40 14.80 7.47
CA GLU A 342 2.34 13.98 6.91
C GLU A 342 2.15 12.71 7.75
N ALA A 343 0.90 12.48 8.16
CA ALA A 343 0.52 11.28 8.88
C ALA A 343 0.63 10.06 7.97
N LYS A 344 1.03 8.93 8.54
CA LYS A 344 1.01 7.65 7.83
C LYS A 344 -0.44 7.26 7.52
N MET A 345 -0.73 6.81 6.30
CA MET A 345 -2.10 6.39 5.93
C MET A 345 -2.61 5.32 6.90
N PHE A 346 -3.85 5.46 7.37
CA PHE A 346 -4.48 4.59 8.40
C PHE A 346 -3.75 4.52 9.76
N SER A 347 -2.87 5.47 10.09
CA SER A 347 -2.35 5.63 11.48
C SER A 347 -3.34 6.35 12.40
N TRP A 348 -4.28 7.12 11.84
CA TRP A 348 -5.32 7.84 12.57
C TRP A 348 -6.73 7.52 12.06
N SER A 349 -7.07 6.24 12.00
CA SER A 349 -8.35 5.71 11.47
C SER A 349 -9.61 6.17 12.22
N MET A 350 -9.49 6.88 13.34
CA MET A 350 -10.61 7.49 14.06
C MET A 350 -10.87 8.97 13.69
N VAL A 351 -9.98 9.62 12.93
CA VAL A 351 -10.12 11.02 12.52
C VAL A 351 -11.00 11.10 11.28
N VAL A 352 -11.94 12.06 11.27
CA VAL A 352 -12.83 12.32 10.15
C VAL A 352 -12.78 13.78 9.71
N SER A 353 -13.08 14.00 8.45
CA SER A 353 -13.25 15.34 7.87
C SER A 353 -14.74 15.71 7.86
N LEU A 354 -15.08 16.86 8.43
CA LEU A 354 -16.36 17.53 8.21
C LEU A 354 -16.26 18.37 6.95
N PHE A 355 -17.20 18.16 6.03
CA PHE A 355 -17.14 18.62 4.65
C PHE A 355 -18.48 19.25 4.24
N SER A 356 -18.43 20.44 3.62
CA SER A 356 -19.61 21.11 3.07
C SER A 356 -19.85 20.66 1.63
N ARG A 357 -21.09 20.29 1.30
CA ARG A 357 -21.49 19.92 -0.06
C ARG A 357 -21.54 21.15 -0.97
N SER A 358 -21.97 22.30 -0.44
CA SER A 358 -22.16 23.55 -1.19
C SER A 358 -20.84 24.22 -1.58
N SER A 359 -19.86 24.30 -0.66
CA SER A 359 -18.51 24.78 -1.01
C SER A 359 -17.63 23.70 -1.62
N ASN A 360 -17.99 22.41 -1.45
CA ASN A 360 -17.17 21.25 -1.81
C ASN A 360 -15.79 21.26 -1.10
N GLU A 361 -15.76 21.72 0.16
CA GLU A 361 -14.54 21.83 0.97
C GLU A 361 -14.66 21.24 2.37
N HIS A 362 -13.52 20.80 2.90
CA HIS A 362 -13.33 20.53 4.32
C HIS A 362 -13.35 21.84 5.11
N PHE A 363 -14.11 21.88 6.20
CA PHE A 363 -14.14 23.03 7.11
C PHE A 363 -13.67 22.71 8.55
N CYS A 364 -13.81 21.46 9.01
CA CYS A 364 -13.41 21.05 10.36
C CYS A 364 -13.06 19.57 10.48
N GLY A 365 -12.38 19.19 11.56
CA GLY A 365 -12.15 17.80 11.95
C GLY A 365 -13.22 17.24 12.91
N GLY A 366 -13.20 15.92 13.09
CA GLY A 366 -13.93 15.22 14.15
C GLY A 366 -13.33 13.85 14.46
N SER A 367 -13.87 13.18 15.46
CA SER A 367 -13.41 11.86 15.93
C SER A 367 -14.57 10.85 16.01
N VAL A 368 -14.38 9.64 15.50
CA VAL A 368 -15.39 8.56 15.56
C VAL A 368 -15.58 8.06 16.99
N LEU A 369 -16.80 8.10 17.53
CA LEU A 369 -17.14 7.50 18.82
C LEU A 369 -17.63 6.05 18.67
N ASN A 370 -18.43 5.77 17.64
CA ASN A 370 -18.96 4.44 17.30
C ASN A 370 -19.57 4.46 15.87
N ASN A 371 -20.31 3.40 15.50
CA ASN A 371 -20.97 3.25 14.20
C ASN A 371 -21.80 4.47 13.73
N TYR A 372 -22.37 5.27 14.64
CA TYR A 372 -23.32 6.33 14.31
C TYR A 372 -22.97 7.72 14.85
N TYR A 373 -21.93 7.86 15.68
CA TYR A 373 -21.67 9.11 16.40
C TYR A 373 -20.24 9.61 16.20
N ILE A 374 -20.12 10.91 15.90
CA ILE A 374 -18.86 11.66 15.74
C ILE A 374 -18.80 12.75 16.79
N LEU A 375 -17.63 12.94 17.41
CA LEU A 375 -17.31 14.06 18.28
C LEU A 375 -16.65 15.20 17.49
N THR A 376 -17.05 16.44 17.73
CA THR A 376 -16.41 17.65 17.19
C THR A 376 -16.65 18.84 18.14
N SER A 377 -16.21 20.04 17.79
CA SER A 377 -16.53 21.27 18.54
C SER A 377 -17.86 21.88 18.10
N ALA A 378 -18.52 22.61 18.99
CA ALA A 378 -19.77 23.28 18.68
C ALA A 378 -19.58 24.40 17.65
N ARG A 379 -18.50 25.18 17.77
CA ARG A 379 -18.12 26.26 16.84
C ARG A 379 -17.91 25.78 15.38
N CYS A 380 -17.60 24.51 15.18
CA CYS A 380 -17.45 23.94 13.84
C CYS A 380 -18.79 23.78 13.11
N VAL A 381 -19.91 23.65 13.85
CA VAL A 381 -21.21 23.25 13.28
C VAL A 381 -22.38 24.16 13.66
N GLU A 382 -22.20 25.11 14.59
CA GLU A 382 -23.25 26.05 15.04
C GLU A 382 -23.90 26.87 13.89
N ASN A 383 -23.11 27.20 12.86
CA ASN A 383 -23.53 28.02 11.72
C ASN A 383 -23.66 27.21 10.41
N GLN A 384 -23.65 25.87 10.47
CA GLN A 384 -23.67 25.00 9.29
C GLN A 384 -25.03 24.28 9.14
N PRO A 385 -25.69 24.34 7.97
CA PRO A 385 -26.94 23.62 7.77
C PRO A 385 -26.71 22.11 7.68
N VAL A 386 -27.45 21.33 8.47
CA VAL A 386 -27.31 19.86 8.60
C VAL A 386 -27.34 19.13 7.25
N SER A 387 -28.19 19.58 6.33
CA SER A 387 -28.36 19.02 4.98
C SER A 387 -27.16 19.26 4.05
N ASP A 388 -26.32 20.24 4.35
CA ASP A 388 -25.10 20.56 3.59
C ASP A 388 -23.87 19.79 4.09
N MET A 389 -23.92 19.26 5.31
CA MET A 389 -22.76 18.61 5.92
C MET A 389 -22.62 17.13 5.55
N LEU A 390 -21.37 16.72 5.37
CA LEU A 390 -20.92 15.34 5.25
C LEU A 390 -19.80 15.06 6.24
N VAL A 391 -19.78 13.83 6.74
CA VAL A 391 -18.62 13.23 7.40
C VAL A 391 -17.92 12.32 6.39
N LEU A 392 -16.62 12.54 6.20
CA LEU A 392 -15.73 11.71 5.38
C LEU A 392 -14.78 10.96 6.32
N ALA A 393 -14.93 9.64 6.40
CA ALA A 393 -14.10 8.77 7.24
C ALA A 393 -13.06 7.99 6.41
N ALA A 394 -11.96 7.58 7.05
CA ALA A 394 -10.84 6.86 6.43
C ALA A 394 -10.26 7.51 5.15
N ILE A 395 -10.43 8.83 4.99
CA ILE A 395 -9.72 9.59 3.97
C ILE A 395 -8.33 9.97 4.48
N HIS A 396 -7.36 10.05 3.57
CA HIS A 396 -6.03 10.59 3.85
C HIS A 396 -5.81 11.94 3.16
N ASN A 397 -6.23 12.03 1.90
CA ASN A 397 -6.20 13.26 1.11
C ASN A 397 -7.61 13.86 0.99
N ARG A 398 -7.78 15.17 1.22
CA ARG A 398 -9.08 15.87 1.15
C ARG A 398 -9.72 15.87 -0.24
N SER A 399 -8.92 15.73 -1.30
CA SER A 399 -9.37 15.64 -2.69
C SER A 399 -9.72 14.21 -3.11
N ASP A 400 -9.50 13.21 -2.25
CA ASP A 400 -9.81 11.81 -2.55
C ASP A 400 -11.33 11.56 -2.50
N MET A 401 -11.92 11.33 -3.68
CA MET A 401 -13.34 10.99 -3.83
C MET A 401 -13.58 9.49 -4.04
N THR A 402 -12.54 8.65 -4.02
CA THR A 402 -12.58 7.24 -4.40
C THR A 402 -13.36 6.33 -3.43
N TRP A 403 -13.66 6.81 -2.22
CA TRP A 403 -14.38 6.08 -1.17
C TRP A 403 -15.81 6.61 -0.90
N PRO A 404 -16.76 6.51 -1.85
CA PRO A 404 -18.13 6.98 -1.64
C PRO A 404 -18.82 6.25 -0.47
N HIS A 405 -18.44 4.99 -0.21
CA HIS A 405 -18.96 4.18 0.89
C HIS A 405 -18.50 4.61 2.30
N ASN A 406 -17.56 5.56 2.42
CA ASN A 406 -17.14 6.14 3.71
C ASN A 406 -17.71 7.56 3.95
N ARG A 407 -18.62 8.03 3.09
CA ARG A 407 -19.32 9.31 3.24
C ARG A 407 -20.61 9.12 4.03
N ARG A 408 -20.87 9.96 5.03
CA ARG A 408 -22.13 9.91 5.81
C ARG A 408 -22.76 11.30 5.89
N GLY A 409 -24.07 11.36 5.66
CA GLY A 409 -24.87 12.53 6.03
C GLY A 409 -25.04 12.60 7.55
N ILE A 410 -25.38 13.78 8.04
CA ILE A 410 -25.72 14.02 9.44
C ILE A 410 -27.25 13.98 9.55
N GLU A 411 -27.75 13.24 10.55
CA GLU A 411 -29.17 13.20 10.93
C GLU A 411 -29.48 14.26 12.01
N HIS A 412 -28.58 14.42 12.99
CA HIS A 412 -28.80 15.35 14.10
C HIS A 412 -27.47 15.87 14.70
N ILE A 413 -27.53 17.01 15.37
CA ILE A 413 -26.40 17.64 16.06
C ILE A 413 -26.81 17.93 17.50
N TYR A 414 -26.09 17.34 18.44
CA TYR A 414 -26.27 17.57 19.87
C TYR A 414 -25.21 18.56 20.36
N PHE A 415 -25.61 19.81 20.57
CA PHE A 415 -24.77 20.80 21.26
C PHE A 415 -24.78 20.54 22.77
N HIS A 416 -23.69 20.85 23.47
CA HIS A 416 -23.71 20.88 24.92
C HIS A 416 -24.74 21.92 25.42
N PRO A 417 -25.60 21.62 26.40
CA PRO A 417 -26.70 22.50 26.81
C PRO A 417 -26.22 23.85 27.36
N ASN A 418 -25.00 23.91 27.89
CA ASN A 418 -24.36 25.13 28.39
C ASN A 418 -23.32 25.70 27.40
N TYR A 419 -23.35 25.35 26.11
CA TYR A 419 -22.46 25.95 25.11
C TYR A 419 -22.69 27.46 25.02
N THR A 420 -21.62 28.25 25.08
CA THR A 420 -21.69 29.71 24.91
C THR A 420 -20.62 30.21 23.96
N SER A 421 -21.04 30.90 22.90
CA SER A 421 -20.21 31.75 22.05
C SER A 421 -20.40 33.22 22.48
N SER A 422 -19.40 33.81 23.12
CA SER A 422 -19.50 35.15 23.74
C SER A 422 -18.23 35.97 23.54
N PHE A 423 -18.29 37.28 23.78
CA PHE A 423 -17.19 38.23 23.53
C PHE A 423 -15.94 38.07 24.43
N GLY A 424 -15.83 36.96 25.15
CA GLY A 424 -14.66 36.53 25.94
C GLY A 424 -14.14 35.13 25.57
N GLY A 425 -14.69 34.47 24.54
CA GLY A 425 -14.30 33.14 24.08
C GLY A 425 -15.42 32.10 24.15
N TYR A 426 -15.05 30.83 24.05
CA TYR A 426 -15.98 29.70 23.94
C TYR A 426 -15.94 28.82 25.20
N LEU A 427 -17.10 28.51 25.79
CA LEU A 427 -17.23 27.56 26.89
C LEU A 427 -18.10 26.37 26.48
N ASN A 428 -17.70 25.18 26.94
CA ASN A 428 -18.34 23.91 26.59
C ASN A 428 -18.46 23.72 25.06
N ASP A 429 -17.39 24.04 24.33
CA ASP A 429 -17.30 24.01 22.86
C ASP A 429 -17.20 22.58 22.32
N ILE A 430 -18.27 21.81 22.50
CA ILE A 430 -18.34 20.38 22.20
C ILE A 430 -19.71 20.05 21.61
N ALA A 431 -19.71 19.28 20.53
CA ALA A 431 -20.91 18.81 19.86
C ALA A 431 -20.74 17.36 19.39
N ILE A 432 -21.85 16.62 19.40
CA ILE A 432 -21.92 15.25 18.90
C ILE A 432 -22.81 15.21 17.66
N LEU A 433 -22.28 14.69 16.56
CA LEU A 433 -23.01 14.50 15.31
C LEU A 433 -23.52 13.07 15.24
N ARG A 434 -24.81 12.90 14.99
CA ARG A 434 -25.42 11.60 14.68
C ARG A 434 -25.49 11.42 13.17
N LEU A 435 -25.00 10.30 12.67
CA LEU A 435 -24.92 9.97 11.25
C LEU A 435 -26.20 9.30 10.76
N SER A 436 -26.64 9.61 9.54
CA SER A 436 -27.84 9.02 8.92
C SER A 436 -27.70 7.53 8.60
N TYR A 437 -26.46 7.01 8.54
CA TYR A 437 -26.15 5.60 8.26
C TYR A 437 -24.90 5.15 9.02
N SER A 438 -24.81 3.85 9.31
CA SER A 438 -23.69 3.23 10.04
C SER A 438 -22.35 3.35 9.29
N LEU A 439 -21.25 3.59 10.00
CA LEU A 439 -19.88 3.46 9.49
C LEU A 439 -19.41 2.00 9.30
N ASN A 440 -20.16 1.04 9.86
CA ASN A 440 -19.91 -0.41 9.78
C ASN A 440 -18.53 -0.80 10.34
N LEU A 441 -18.17 -0.31 11.54
CA LEU A 441 -16.86 -0.52 12.16
C LEU A 441 -16.50 -2.01 12.38
N GLU A 442 -17.50 -2.89 12.45
CA GLU A 442 -17.33 -4.35 12.56
C GLU A 442 -16.78 -5.00 11.27
N THR A 443 -16.98 -4.38 10.11
CA THR A 443 -16.56 -4.91 8.80
C THR A 443 -15.64 -3.96 8.03
N ASN A 444 -15.59 -2.68 8.41
CA ASN A 444 -14.77 -1.64 7.80
C ASN A 444 -13.50 -1.39 8.64
N LEU A 445 -12.48 -2.22 8.40
CA LEU A 445 -11.20 -2.17 9.13
C LEU A 445 -10.45 -0.83 9.01
N PHE A 446 -10.79 0.03 8.04
CA PHE A 446 -10.11 1.31 7.82
C PHE A 446 -10.57 2.42 8.77
N ILE A 447 -11.72 2.23 9.45
CA ILE A 447 -12.30 3.19 10.40
C ILE A 447 -12.26 2.56 11.79
N THR A 448 -11.73 3.29 12.77
CA THR A 448 -11.71 2.84 14.18
C THR A 448 -12.36 3.89 15.08
N ARG A 449 -12.75 3.52 16.30
CA ARG A 449 -13.31 4.47 17.28
C ARG A 449 -12.22 5.06 18.16
N THR A 450 -12.32 6.33 18.50
CA THR A 450 -11.45 6.97 19.51
C THR A 450 -11.79 6.46 20.92
N CYS A 451 -10.81 6.46 21.83
CA CYS A 451 -11.11 6.24 23.25
C CYS A 451 -11.57 7.55 23.88
N LEU A 452 -12.61 7.48 24.71
CA LEU A 452 -12.91 8.55 25.67
C LEU A 452 -12.14 8.27 26.98
N PRO A 453 -11.64 9.31 27.67
CA PRO A 453 -10.98 9.14 28.96
C PRO A 453 -11.87 8.40 29.96
N GLN A 454 -11.32 7.39 30.64
CA GLN A 454 -12.01 6.64 31.69
C GLN A 454 -11.72 7.32 33.04
N ILE A 455 -12.55 8.30 33.40
CA ILE A 455 -12.34 9.19 34.57
C ILE A 455 -13.64 9.27 35.37
N ASN A 456 -13.54 9.34 36.70
CA ASN A 456 -14.69 9.48 37.58
C ASN A 456 -15.14 10.95 37.67
N SER A 457 -16.42 11.18 37.94
CA SER A 457 -16.98 12.53 38.10
C SER A 457 -16.47 13.30 39.33
N THR A 458 -15.69 12.65 40.18
CA THR A 458 -15.05 13.20 41.39
C THR A 458 -13.61 13.68 41.16
N ASP A 459 -13.01 13.35 40.02
CA ASP A 459 -11.59 13.58 39.78
C ASP A 459 -11.33 15.06 39.43
N ASP A 460 -10.15 15.59 39.81
CA ASP A 460 -9.84 17.00 39.57
C ASP A 460 -9.28 17.23 38.16
N PHE A 461 -10.13 17.76 37.29
CA PHE A 461 -9.79 18.09 35.90
C PHE A 461 -8.93 19.35 35.74
N THR A 462 -8.66 20.10 36.82
CA THR A 462 -8.02 21.44 36.75
C THR A 462 -6.64 21.45 36.06
N ASN A 463 -5.91 20.32 36.10
CA ASN A 463 -4.66 20.08 35.35
C ASN A 463 -4.70 18.69 34.68
N TYR A 464 -5.79 18.39 33.96
CA TYR A 464 -5.91 17.18 33.13
C TYR A 464 -5.91 17.52 31.64
N PRO A 465 -5.04 16.91 30.80
CA PRO A 465 -4.00 15.94 31.15
C PRO A 465 -2.84 16.58 31.95
N PRO A 466 -2.06 15.79 32.70
CA PRO A 466 -0.91 16.30 33.45
C PRO A 466 0.09 17.06 32.56
N THR A 467 0.84 18.00 33.14
CA THR A 467 1.87 18.79 32.45
C THR A 467 2.96 17.90 31.82
N ASP A 468 3.54 18.34 30.71
CA ASP A 468 4.61 17.68 29.94
C ASP A 468 4.25 16.29 29.36
N ILE A 469 2.96 15.92 29.34
CA ILE A 469 2.50 14.71 28.67
C ILE A 469 2.53 14.91 27.16
N LYS A 470 3.11 13.93 26.47
CA LYS A 470 3.13 13.86 25.00
C LYS A 470 1.74 13.61 24.46
N LEU A 471 1.23 14.55 23.68
CA LEU A 471 -0.03 14.50 22.97
C LEU A 471 0.21 14.47 21.47
N ALA A 472 -0.78 13.97 20.73
CA ALA A 472 -0.80 14.00 19.26
C ALA A 472 -1.93 14.91 18.80
N VAL A 473 -1.64 15.82 17.88
CA VAL A 473 -2.63 16.64 17.17
C VAL A 473 -2.64 16.23 15.71
N ILE A 474 -3.83 16.03 15.14
CA ILE A 474 -4.02 15.40 13.83
C ILE A 474 -5.12 16.13 13.06
N GLY A 475 -4.89 16.41 11.78
CA GLY A 475 -5.92 17.00 10.92
C GLY A 475 -5.37 17.54 9.60
N TRP A 476 -6.27 18.20 8.85
CA TRP A 476 -5.96 18.87 7.59
C TRP A 476 -5.84 20.39 7.75
N GLY A 477 -5.33 20.83 8.90
CA GLY A 477 -5.15 22.25 9.21
C GLY A 477 -4.18 22.94 8.25
N ARG A 478 -3.97 24.25 8.48
CA ARG A 478 -2.76 24.92 7.97
C ARG A 478 -1.55 24.28 8.64
N ILE A 479 -0.40 24.26 7.95
CA ILE A 479 0.88 23.74 8.47
C ILE A 479 1.82 24.86 8.94
N HIS A 480 1.59 26.09 8.49
CA HIS A 480 2.33 27.29 8.89
C HIS A 480 1.37 28.46 9.09
N SER A 481 1.72 29.40 9.98
CA SER A 481 0.89 30.58 10.33
C SER A 481 0.44 31.42 9.13
N ASN A 482 1.27 31.48 8.10
CA ASN A 482 1.07 32.31 6.91
C ASN A 482 0.51 31.52 5.71
N ALA A 483 0.19 30.23 5.88
CA ALA A 483 -0.38 29.42 4.81
C ALA A 483 -1.82 29.87 4.52
N SER A 484 -2.09 30.30 3.28
CA SER A 484 -3.47 30.56 2.82
C SER A 484 -4.30 29.28 2.80
N ASN A 485 -3.69 28.17 2.39
CA ASN A 485 -4.34 26.90 2.12
C ASN A 485 -4.19 25.89 3.27
N LEU A 486 -5.22 25.06 3.41
CA LEU A 486 -5.24 23.87 4.28
C LEU A 486 -4.42 22.73 3.66
N ALA A 487 -3.84 21.86 4.49
CA ALA A 487 -3.10 20.69 4.03
C ALA A 487 -4.02 19.72 3.25
N ASN A 488 -3.57 19.22 2.10
CA ASN A 488 -4.35 18.24 1.35
C ASN A 488 -4.26 16.85 1.96
N ASN A 489 -3.06 16.41 2.37
CA ASN A 489 -2.85 15.15 3.08
C ASN A 489 -3.01 15.36 4.60
N LEU A 490 -3.44 14.32 5.32
CA LEU A 490 -3.58 14.34 6.77
C LEU A 490 -2.23 14.60 7.43
N GLN A 491 -2.16 15.56 8.35
CA GLN A 491 -0.94 15.90 9.09
C GLN A 491 -1.06 15.43 10.53
N GLN A 492 0.08 15.15 11.16
CA GLN A 492 0.22 14.88 12.59
C GLN A 492 1.38 15.70 13.20
N ALA A 493 1.26 16.06 14.47
CA ALA A 493 2.37 16.63 15.25
C ALA A 493 2.36 16.10 16.69
N GLN A 494 3.56 15.94 17.28
CA GLN A 494 3.71 15.69 18.71
C GLN A 494 3.82 17.03 19.44
N ILE A 495 2.97 17.24 20.44
CA ILE A 495 2.92 18.44 21.29
C ILE A 495 2.91 18.00 22.77
N TYR A 496 3.06 18.95 23.68
CA TYR A 496 3.10 18.74 25.13
C TYR A 496 2.01 19.55 25.80
N SER A 497 1.36 19.01 26.83
CA SER A 497 0.44 19.74 27.70
C SER A 497 1.20 20.72 28.61
N PHE A 498 0.63 21.91 28.80
CA PHE A 498 1.14 22.91 29.75
C PHE A 498 0.34 22.88 31.06
N ASP A 499 0.93 23.40 32.14
CA ASP A 499 0.18 23.72 33.36
C ASP A 499 -0.79 24.87 33.06
N ASN A 500 -2.04 24.78 33.53
CA ASN A 500 -3.04 25.81 33.30
C ASN A 500 -2.72 27.16 33.99
N ASN A 501 -1.75 27.17 34.92
CA ASN A 501 -1.20 28.36 35.56
C ASN A 501 0.01 28.96 34.83
N ASP A 502 0.51 28.31 33.76
CA ASP A 502 1.62 28.88 32.97
C ASP A 502 1.19 30.23 32.34
N PRO A 503 2.02 31.29 32.38
CA PRO A 503 1.65 32.61 31.85
C PRO A 503 1.23 32.61 30.36
N THR A 504 1.71 31.66 29.56
CA THR A 504 1.32 31.50 28.15
C THR A 504 -0.05 30.81 27.99
N CYS A 505 -0.48 30.05 29.00
CA CYS A 505 -1.72 29.28 28.98
C CYS A 505 -2.87 29.96 29.74
N TYR A 506 -2.60 30.48 30.95
CA TYR A 506 -3.60 31.08 31.85
C TYR A 506 -4.45 32.17 31.18
N LEU A 507 -3.85 32.97 30.28
CA LEU A 507 -4.55 34.05 29.56
C LEU A 507 -5.49 33.56 28.44
N GLN A 508 -5.47 32.26 28.09
CA GLN A 508 -6.31 31.65 27.05
C GLN A 508 -7.44 30.78 27.62
N ILE A 509 -7.36 30.40 28.90
CA ILE A 509 -8.32 29.51 29.57
C ILE A 509 -9.38 30.32 30.30
N ILE A 510 -10.64 29.89 30.15
CA ILE A 510 -11.81 30.46 30.82
C ILE A 510 -12.26 29.55 31.97
N ASP A 511 -12.20 28.23 31.77
CA ASP A 511 -12.55 27.22 32.77
C ASP A 511 -11.50 26.08 32.75
N PRO A 512 -10.53 26.06 33.70
CA PRO A 512 -9.43 25.09 33.70
C PRO A 512 -9.88 23.65 33.98
N LYS A 513 -11.14 23.42 34.37
CA LYS A 513 -11.71 22.07 34.49
C LYS A 513 -12.28 21.53 33.18
N LYS A 514 -12.27 22.33 32.11
CA LYS A 514 -12.84 22.00 30.79
C LYS A 514 -11.93 22.35 29.62
N GLN A 515 -10.83 23.05 29.89
CA GLN A 515 -9.88 23.56 28.92
C GLN A 515 -8.47 23.34 29.47
N PHE A 516 -7.55 22.99 28.58
CA PHE A 516 -6.12 22.87 28.86
C PHE A 516 -5.35 23.39 27.65
N CYS A 517 -4.11 23.84 27.82
CA CYS A 517 -3.25 24.21 26.71
C CYS A 517 -2.30 23.07 26.34
N ALA A 518 -1.99 22.97 25.05
CA ALA A 518 -0.92 22.10 24.57
C ALA A 518 -0.20 22.72 23.36
N GLY A 519 1.09 22.45 23.22
CA GLY A 519 1.93 23.06 22.18
C GLY A 519 3.40 22.63 22.28
N ILE A 520 4.30 23.53 21.88
CA ILE A 520 5.75 23.30 21.92
C ILE A 520 6.41 24.46 22.69
N ALA A 521 7.30 24.14 23.62
CA ALA A 521 7.87 25.10 24.59
C ALA A 521 8.64 26.29 23.97
N ASP A 522 9.04 26.21 22.70
CA ASP A 522 9.71 27.28 21.95
C ASP A 522 8.83 28.53 21.69
N GLY A 523 7.58 28.57 22.17
CA GLY A 523 6.80 29.79 22.41
C GLY A 523 6.31 30.59 21.19
N ILE A 524 6.67 30.21 19.96
CA ILE A 524 6.40 31.00 18.75
C ILE A 524 5.16 30.53 17.97
N ARG A 525 4.71 29.26 18.12
CA ARG A 525 3.74 28.65 17.17
C ARG A 525 2.74 27.68 17.83
N ASP A 526 1.48 28.10 17.86
CA ASP A 526 0.29 27.24 17.97
C ASP A 526 0.12 26.36 16.70
N VAL A 527 -0.74 25.35 16.75
CA VAL A 527 -1.13 24.43 15.66
C VAL A 527 -2.06 25.12 14.62
N CYS A 528 -1.68 26.35 14.28
CA CYS A 528 -2.17 27.20 13.21
C CYS A 528 -3.46 28.01 13.41
N THR A 529 -3.86 28.30 14.65
CA THR A 529 -4.58 29.54 14.95
C THR A 529 -3.64 30.61 15.49
N GLY A 530 -3.28 31.57 14.63
CA GLY A 530 -2.49 32.73 15.05
C GLY A 530 -3.27 33.66 15.98
N ILE A 531 -3.34 33.35 17.27
CA ILE A 531 -3.66 34.32 18.32
C ILE A 531 -2.35 34.96 18.80
N ILE A 532 -1.76 35.80 17.95
CA ILE A 532 -0.86 36.84 18.43
C ILE A 532 -1.76 38.01 18.87
N LYS A 533 -2.27 37.95 20.10
CA LYS A 533 -2.71 39.15 20.83
C LYS A 533 -1.58 39.64 21.75
N MET A 534 -0.51 40.10 21.11
CA MET A 534 0.44 41.03 21.74
C MET A 534 0.44 42.37 20.98
N ASN A 535 -0.73 43.00 20.93
CA ASN A 535 -0.78 44.46 20.95
C ASN A 535 -0.77 44.89 22.42
N PHE A 536 0.44 45.00 22.99
CA PHE A 536 0.66 45.83 24.17
C PHE A 536 1.68 46.90 23.80
N TYR A 537 1.16 48.04 23.32
CA TYR A 537 1.86 49.29 23.46
C TYR A 537 2.00 49.62 24.95
N LYS A 538 3.25 49.73 25.41
CA LYS A 538 3.68 50.87 26.22
C LYS A 538 5.13 51.19 25.90
#